data_AF-A0A1Y0CG28-F1
#
_entry.id   AF-A0A1Y0CG28-F1
#
_cell.length_a   1.000
_cell.length_b   1.000
_cell.length_c   1.000
_cell.angle_alpha   90.00
_cell.angle_beta   90.00
_cell.angle_gamma   90.00
#
_symmetry.space_group_name_H-M   'P 1'
#
loop_
_entity.id
_entity.type
_entity.pdbx_description
1 polymer ?
#
loop_
_entity_poly.entity_id
_entity_poly.type
_entity_poly.pdbx_seq_one_letter_code
_entity_poly.pdbx_strand_id
1 'polypeptide(L)' 'MSTCTCHSIREGHGGITYTLHILGVLCDHCEGAIADAQAQADADAMTTAEQIAARWDYARRYCLPRRRPGAPIASDAAPF' A
#
# COMPACT_ATOMS: atom_id res chain seq x y z
N MET A 1 21.10 -3.02 -8.79
CA MET A 1 20.87 -2.91 -7.34
C MET A 1 20.99 -1.45 -6.96
N SER A 2 19.89 -0.80 -6.60
CA SER A 2 19.90 0.59 -6.13
C SER A 2 20.36 0.60 -4.68
N THR A 3 21.51 1.20 -4.38
CA THR A 3 22.03 1.35 -3.02
C THR A 3 21.60 2.70 -2.45
N CYS A 4 21.41 2.78 -1.13
CA CYS A 4 21.05 4.05 -0.48
C CYS A 4 22.26 4.99 -0.53
N THR A 5 22.08 6.17 -1.11
CA THR A 5 23.05 7.28 -1.10
C THR A 5 22.95 8.11 0.19
N CYS A 6 21.94 7.82 1.00
CA CYS A 6 21.74 8.36 2.34
C CYS A 6 22.75 7.78 3.34
N HIS A 7 23.49 8.65 4.05
CA HIS A 7 24.34 8.25 5.18
C HIS A 7 23.53 7.99 6.45
N SER A 8 22.54 7.11 6.36
CA SER A 8 21.81 6.64 7.54
C SER A 8 22.64 5.60 8.28
N ILE A 9 22.78 5.78 9.59
CA ILE A 9 23.54 4.91 10.49
C ILE A 9 22.54 4.06 11.29
N ARG A 10 22.77 2.75 11.39
CA ARG A 10 22.05 1.88 12.32
C ARG A 10 23.01 1.30 13.35
N GLU A 11 22.54 1.20 14.58
CA GLU A 11 23.25 0.56 15.69
C GLU A 11 22.93 -0.93 15.70
N GLY A 12 23.96 -1.77 15.59
CA GLY A 12 23.86 -3.21 15.74
C GLY A 12 23.87 -3.63 17.22
N HIS A 13 23.32 -4.81 17.50
CA HIS A 13 23.46 -5.44 18.82
C HIS A 13 24.95 -5.68 19.11
N GLY A 14 25.48 -4.99 20.14
CA GLY A 14 26.90 -5.03 20.50
C GLY A 14 27.66 -3.71 20.32
N GLY A 15 26.98 -2.60 19.98
CA GLY A 15 27.60 -1.26 19.93
C GLY A 15 28.36 -0.95 18.65
N ILE A 16 28.20 -1.79 17.61
CA ILE A 16 28.79 -1.56 16.29
C ILE A 16 27.81 -0.75 15.44
N THR A 17 28.22 0.44 15.01
CA THR A 17 27.46 1.28 14.06
C THR A 17 27.90 0.98 12.63
N TYR A 18 26.94 0.76 11.73
CA TYR A 18 27.21 0.64 10.29
C TYR A 18 26.39 1.68 9.51
N THR A 19 26.93 2.12 8.38
CA THR A 19 26.15 2.91 7.43
C THR A 19 25.36 1.96 6.52
N LEU A 20 24.11 2.29 6.22
CA LEU A 20 23.28 1.48 5.32
C LEU A 20 23.87 1.40 3.91
N HIS A 21 24.63 2.43 3.51
CA HIS A 21 25.42 2.43 2.28
C HIS A 21 26.45 1.28 2.22
N ILE A 22 27.23 1.07 3.28
CA ILE A 22 28.24 -0.02 3.34
C ILE A 22 27.59 -1.39 3.29
N LEU A 23 26.41 -1.53 3.89
CA LEU A 23 25.64 -2.77 3.83
C LEU A 23 24.93 -2.99 2.49
N GLY A 24 24.93 -2.00 1.60
CA GLY A 24 24.24 -2.09 0.32
C GLY A 24 22.71 -2.19 0.45
N VAL A 25 22.15 -1.84 1.60
CA VAL A 25 20.71 -1.85 1.87
C VAL A 25 20.15 -0.44 1.81
N LEU A 26 18.84 -0.33 1.60
CA LEU A 26 18.14 0.94 1.62
C LEU A 26 17.74 1.30 3.06
N CYS A 27 17.59 2.60 3.34
CA CYS A 27 16.93 3.04 4.57
C CYS A 27 15.42 3.07 4.36
N ASP A 28 14.65 3.09 5.46
CA ASP A 28 13.18 3.07 5.40
C ASP A 28 12.62 4.23 4.55
N HIS A 29 13.30 5.38 4.55
CA HIS A 29 12.93 6.52 3.69
C HIS A 29 13.14 6.22 2.20
N CYS A 30 14.28 5.65 1.81
CA CYS A 30 14.53 5.32 0.41
C CYS A 30 13.69 4.13 -0.05
N GLU A 31 13.44 3.15 0.82
CA GLU A 31 12.48 2.07 0.52
C GLU A 31 11.09 2.64 0.27
N GLY A 32 10.63 3.54 1.14
CA GLY A 32 9.35 4.23 0.98
C GLY A 32 9.28 5.03 -0.32
N ALA A 33 10.30 5.84 -0.62
CA ALA A 33 10.33 6.65 -1.84
C ALA A 33 10.29 5.80 -3.13
N ILE A 34 10.94 4.62 -3.13
CA ILE A 34 10.88 3.70 -4.27
C ILE A 34 9.48 3.07 -4.38
N ALA A 35 8.89 2.65 -3.26
CA ALA A 35 7.54 2.10 -3.24
C ALA A 35 6.50 3.12 -3.73
N ASP A 36 6.62 4.38 -3.30
CA ASP A 36 5.74 5.47 -3.75
C ASP A 36 5.92 5.75 -5.25
N ALA A 37 7.16 5.77 -5.73
CA ALA A 37 7.44 5.95 -7.15
C ALA A 37 6.89 4.80 -8.01
N GLN A 38 6.97 3.56 -7.53
CA GLN A 38 6.38 2.39 -8.19
C GLN A 38 4.87 2.46 -8.20
N ALA A 39 4.25 2.78 -7.06
CA ALA A 39 2.80 2.94 -6.97
C ALA A 39 2.28 4.06 -7.90
N GLN A 40 3.03 5.15 -8.04
CA GLN A 40 2.70 6.22 -8.97
C GLN A 40 2.85 5.76 -10.42
N ALA A 41 3.93 5.06 -10.77
CA ALA A 41 4.12 4.53 -12.12
C ALA A 41 3.00 3.55 -12.53
N ASP A 42 2.56 2.69 -11.60
CA ASP A 42 1.43 1.79 -11.81
C ASP A 42 0.14 2.58 -12.02
N ALA A 43 -0.10 3.63 -11.22
CA ALA A 43 -1.28 4.49 -11.37
C ALA A 43 -1.28 5.27 -12.69
N ASP A 44 -0.12 5.73 -13.15
CA ASP A 44 0.05 6.45 -14.42
C ASP A 44 -0.11 5.53 -15.63
N ALA A 45 0.22 4.23 -15.49
CA ALA A 45 0.00 3.22 -16.52
C ALA A 45 -1.47 2.82 -16.68
N MET A 46 -2.31 3.08 -15.67
CA MET A 46 -3.74 2.78 -15.73
C MET A 46 -4.50 3.77 -16.61
N THR A 47 -5.42 3.25 -17.41
CA THR A 47 -6.40 4.06 -18.12
C THR A 47 -7.39 4.71 -17.14
N THR A 48 -8.04 5.80 -17.56
CA THR A 48 -9.07 6.48 -16.74
C THR A 48 -10.19 5.53 -16.32
N ALA A 49 -10.58 4.57 -17.18
CA ALA A 49 -11.60 3.58 -16.87
C ALA A 49 -11.16 2.64 -15.73
N GLU A 50 -9.91 2.17 -15.77
CA GLU A 50 -9.33 1.32 -14.73
C GLU A 50 -9.20 2.06 -13.40
N GLN A 51 -8.83 3.34 -13.42
CA GLN A 51 -8.75 4.16 -12.20
C GLN A 51 -10.13 4.31 -11.54
N ILE A 52 -11.17 4.56 -12.34
CA ILE A 52 -12.56 4.62 -11.85
C ILE A 52 -12.99 3.28 -11.26
N ALA A 53 -12.68 2.17 -11.94
CA ALA A 53 -12.99 0.83 -11.47
C ALA A 53 -12.29 0.52 -10.13
N ALA A 54 -10.98 0.79 -10.03
CA ALA A 54 -10.20 0.60 -8.81
C ALA A 54 -10.75 1.41 -7.63
N ARG A 55 -11.12 2.68 -7.87
CA ARG A 55 -11.75 3.53 -6.84
C ARG A 55 -13.08 2.96 -6.35
N TRP A 56 -13.91 2.47 -7.27
CA TRP A 56 -15.18 1.81 -6.92
C TRP A 56 -14.98 0.51 -6.14
N ASP A 57 -14.00 -0.28 -6.54
CA ASP A 57 -13.67 -1.54 -5.87
C ASP A 57 -13.14 -1.32 -4.46
N TYR A 58 -12.27 -0.31 -4.27
CA TYR A 58 -11.83 0.13 -2.94
C TYR A 58 -13.02 0.56 -2.07
N ALA A 59 -13.87 1.45 -2.58
CA ALA A 59 -15.04 1.92 -1.86
C ALA A 59 -15.95 0.76 -1.45
N ARG A 60 -16.19 -0.20 -2.35
CA ARG A 60 -17.02 -1.38 -2.09
C ARG A 60 -16.44 -2.28 -1.00
N ARG A 61 -15.12 -2.44 -0.96
CA ARG A 61 -14.44 -3.34 0.00
C ARG A 61 -14.30 -2.73 1.38
N TYR A 62 -14.01 -1.43 1.47
CA TYR A 62 -13.57 -0.81 2.71
C TYR A 62 -14.47 0.31 3.25
N CYS A 63 -15.24 0.99 2.38
CA CYS A 63 -15.98 2.19 2.79
C CYS A 63 -17.50 1.99 2.78
N LEU A 64 -18.01 1.13 1.91
CA LEU A 64 -19.44 0.91 1.77
C LEU A 64 -19.91 -0.22 2.69
N PRO A 65 -21.07 -0.07 3.34
CA PRO A 65 -21.64 -1.14 4.12
C PRO A 65 -21.95 -2.34 3.22
N ARG A 66 -21.62 -3.55 3.69
CA ARG A 66 -21.86 -4.82 2.96
C ARG A 66 -23.33 -5.03 2.58
N ARG A 67 -24.24 -4.37 3.28
CA ARG A 67 -25.68 -4.34 3.00
C ARG A 67 -26.14 -2.90 2.90
N ARG A 68 -27.12 -2.65 2.01
CA ARG A 68 -27.88 -1.40 2.02
C ARG A 68 -28.52 -1.24 3.42
N PRO A 69 -28.33 -0.11 4.11
CA PRO A 69 -29.07 0.18 5.34
C PRO A 69 -30.58 0.05 5.08
N GLY A 70 -31.25 -0.79 5.88
CA GLY A 70 -32.69 -1.10 5.70
C GLY A 70 -33.00 -2.25 4.73
N ALA A 71 -32.01 -2.96 4.19
CA ALA A 71 -32.27 -4.20 3.45
C ALA A 71 -32.83 -5.28 4.40
N PRO A 72 -33.92 -5.98 4.03
CA PRO A 72 -34.48 -7.03 4.87
C PRO A 72 -33.45 -8.13 5.15
N ILE A 73 -33.47 -8.65 6.38
CA ILE A 73 -32.65 -9.78 6.77
C ILE A 73 -33.28 -11.00 6.11
N ALA A 74 -32.49 -11.88 5.48
CA ALA A 74 -33.01 -13.01 4.70
C ALA A 74 -33.87 -13.99 5.53
N SER A 75 -33.85 -13.88 6.87
CA SER A 75 -34.74 -14.59 7.78
C SER A 75 -36.21 -14.13 7.71
N ASP A 76 -36.49 -12.94 7.18
CA ASP A 76 -37.84 -12.37 7.03
C ASP A 76 -38.37 -12.45 5.59
N ALA A 77 -37.58 -13.01 4.66
CA ALA A 77 -38.06 -13.28 3.32
C ALA A 77 -39.01 -14.49 3.41
N ALA A 78 -40.31 -14.25 3.21
CA ALA A 78 -41.29 -15.33 3.14
C ALA A 78 -40.81 -16.39 2.13
N PRO A 79 -40.86 -17.69 2.49
CA PRO A 79 -40.58 -18.74 1.52
C PRO A 79 -41.62 -18.59 0.41
N PHE A 80 -41.15 -18.40 -0.81
CA PHE A 80 -41.96 -18.45 -2.02
C PHE A 80 -42.72 -19.77 -2.11
#